data_AF-A0AA88TGF8-F1
#
_entry.id   AF-A0AA88TGF8-F1
#
_cell.length_a   1.000
_cell.length_b   1.000
_cell.length_c   1.000
_cell.angle_alpha   90.00
_cell.angle_beta   90.00
_cell.angle_gamma   90.00
#
_symmetry.space_group_name_H-M   'P 1'
#
loop_
_entity.id
_entity.type
_entity.pdbx_description
1 polymer ?
#
loop_
_entity_poly.entity_id
_entity_poly.type
_entity_poly.pdbx_seq_one_letter_code
_entity_poly.pdbx_strand_id
1 'polypeptide(L)'
;MASAGLEILGMILTVAGWLGVMVACCLPMWRVAAYIGQNIVITQIVWEGLWMSCVVQSTGQMHCRVYDSMLGLPDDLQAARALTVVSTLLGVVGMALAVAGAKCTNCTSDAANKPRIMLGAGVTFITCGLLLLVAVCWTANGIILDFHNPLLEETQKREFGNSLYFGWGASCLLILGGAILSCSCSSKSQNNAVPTRVDYSGIVSCALPMWKVTAFIGVNIVTAQTIWEGIWMNCVVQSTGQMQCKVYDSMLALSSDLQAARALCVIAIVMGVLGLLLSIVGAKCTNCLDEERAKARVMIAAGVTFICAAVMHLIPVCWSAHSIIRSFYNPIIIEAQKREIGASLYLGWASSALLLIGGGILCCSCPPQEENRYGPPSRMVYSVARSVPPISFDKRDYV
;
A
#
# COMPACT_ATOMS: atom_id res chain seq x y z
N MET A 1 -16.99 7.89 -22.90
CA MET A 1 -17.43 7.09 -21.73
C MET A 1 -16.70 5.75 -21.67
N ALA A 2 -17.02 4.74 -22.48
CA ALA A 2 -16.44 3.39 -22.38
C ALA A 2 -14.89 3.34 -22.31
N SER A 3 -14.19 4.15 -23.10
CA SER A 3 -12.73 4.24 -23.10
C SER A 3 -12.12 4.72 -21.77
N ALA A 4 -12.81 5.56 -21.00
CA ALA A 4 -12.32 6.03 -19.69
C ALA A 4 -12.48 4.96 -18.61
N GLY A 5 -13.61 4.23 -18.61
CA GLY A 5 -13.81 3.09 -17.70
C GLY A 5 -12.80 1.96 -17.96
N LEU A 6 -12.47 1.72 -19.24
CA LEU A 6 -11.45 0.75 -19.64
C LEU A 6 -10.03 1.16 -19.21
N GLU A 7 -9.69 2.45 -19.36
CA GLU A 7 -8.40 3.01 -18.92
C GLU A 7 -8.23 2.95 -17.39
N ILE A 8 -9.29 3.28 -16.62
CA ILE A 8 -9.31 3.16 -15.16
C ILE A 8 -9.20 1.68 -14.73
N LEU A 9 -9.94 0.78 -15.37
CA LEU A 9 -9.86 -0.67 -15.11
C LEU A 9 -8.44 -1.19 -15.36
N GLY A 10 -7.80 -0.78 -16.47
CA GLY A 10 -6.41 -1.11 -16.77
C GLY A 10 -5.45 -0.68 -15.66
N MET A 11 -5.57 0.56 -15.17
CA MET A 11 -4.74 1.05 -14.07
C MET A 11 -4.96 0.27 -12.76
N ILE A 12 -6.21 -0.06 -12.42
CA ILE A 12 -6.54 -0.87 -11.23
C ILE A 12 -5.90 -2.27 -11.35
N LEU A 13 -5.99 -2.91 -12.52
CA LEU A 13 -5.39 -4.21 -12.79
C LEU A 13 -3.85 -4.16 -12.69
N THR A 14 -3.19 -3.13 -13.22
CA THR A 14 -1.73 -2.98 -13.11
C THR A 14 -1.28 -2.68 -11.69
N VAL A 15 -2.04 -1.91 -10.89
CA VAL A 15 -1.73 -1.67 -9.47
C VAL A 15 -1.88 -2.97 -8.66
N ALA A 16 -2.98 -3.70 -8.83
CA ALA A 16 -3.21 -4.97 -8.16
C ALA A 16 -2.15 -6.02 -8.54
N GLY A 17 -1.80 -6.09 -9.83
CA GLY A 17 -0.72 -6.93 -10.33
C GLY A 17 0.64 -6.57 -9.74
N TRP A 18 1.01 -5.28 -9.70
CA TRP A 18 2.27 -4.81 -9.13
C TRP A 18 2.40 -5.13 -7.63
N LEU A 19 1.33 -4.92 -6.85
CA LEU A 19 1.27 -5.34 -5.44
C LEU A 19 1.42 -6.86 -5.29
N GLY A 20 0.83 -7.65 -6.21
CA GLY A 20 1.04 -9.09 -6.29
C GLY A 20 2.50 -9.49 -6.51
N VAL A 21 3.27 -8.75 -7.33
CA VAL A 21 4.71 -8.97 -7.51
C VAL A 21 5.48 -8.72 -6.20
N MET A 22 5.16 -7.63 -5.49
CA MET A 22 5.78 -7.30 -4.21
C MET A 22 5.51 -8.40 -3.17
N VAL A 23 4.27 -8.92 -3.11
CA VAL A 23 3.91 -10.05 -2.24
C VAL A 23 4.70 -11.31 -2.65
N ALA A 24 4.71 -11.67 -3.93
CA ALA A 24 5.43 -12.86 -4.40
C ALA A 24 6.95 -12.76 -4.15
N CYS A 25 7.55 -11.59 -4.32
CA CYS A 25 8.97 -11.34 -4.04
C CYS A 25 9.29 -11.51 -2.54
N CYS A 26 8.44 -11.02 -1.64
CA CYS A 26 8.68 -11.06 -0.20
C CYS A 26 8.31 -12.40 0.47
N LEU A 27 7.38 -13.19 -0.08
CA LEU A 27 6.92 -14.43 0.55
C LEU A 27 7.98 -15.55 0.52
N PRO A 28 8.24 -16.24 1.66
CA PRO A 28 9.25 -17.30 1.73
C PRO A 28 8.76 -18.66 1.18
N MET A 29 7.79 -18.66 0.27
CA MET A 29 7.04 -19.86 -0.17
C MET A 29 7.11 -20.04 -1.69
N TRP A 30 8.31 -20.09 -2.28
CA TRP A 30 8.47 -20.31 -3.73
C TRP A 30 8.50 -21.80 -4.08
N ARG A 31 9.20 -22.62 -3.30
CA ARG A 31 9.29 -24.07 -3.47
C ARG A 31 9.05 -24.72 -2.11
N VAL A 32 8.41 -25.88 -2.07
CA VAL A 32 8.20 -26.65 -0.83
C VAL A 32 8.81 -28.03 -1.00
N ALA A 33 9.44 -28.55 0.05
CA ALA A 33 9.99 -29.91 0.09
C ALA A 33 9.62 -30.57 1.43
N ALA A 34 8.92 -31.71 1.36
CA ALA A 34 8.47 -32.44 2.53
C ALA A 34 9.37 -33.67 2.77
N TYR A 35 10.37 -33.52 3.64
CA TYR A 35 11.28 -34.61 4.00
C TYR A 35 10.57 -35.53 5.01
N ILE A 36 9.92 -36.58 4.51
CA ILE A 36 9.16 -37.54 5.33
C ILE A 36 10.05 -38.77 5.63
N GLY A 37 10.90 -38.65 6.66
CA GLY A 37 11.66 -39.78 7.21
C GLY A 37 10.80 -40.76 8.03
N GLN A 38 11.28 -41.99 8.21
CA GLN A 38 10.57 -43.06 8.94
C GLN A 38 10.29 -42.75 10.43
N ASN A 39 11.07 -41.84 11.04
CA ASN A 39 10.88 -41.40 12.43
C ASN A 39 10.38 -39.96 12.48
N ILE A 40 9.38 -39.71 13.33
CA ILE A 40 8.70 -38.41 13.49
C ILE A 40 9.67 -37.25 13.80
N VAL A 41 10.79 -37.52 14.50
CA VAL A 41 11.79 -36.49 14.86
C VAL A 41 12.52 -35.93 13.62
N ILE A 42 12.61 -36.70 12.54
CA ILE A 42 13.32 -36.31 11.30
C ILE A 42 12.38 -35.63 10.28
N THR A 43 11.06 -35.67 10.48
CA THR A 43 10.12 -35.12 9.50
C THR A 43 10.09 -33.59 9.55
N GLN A 44 10.30 -32.96 8.39
CA GLN A 44 10.42 -31.51 8.25
C GLN A 44 9.94 -31.03 6.87
N ILE A 45 9.24 -29.89 6.86
CA ILE A 45 8.76 -29.22 5.65
C ILE A 45 9.61 -27.98 5.44
N VAL A 46 10.40 -27.98 4.37
CA VAL A 46 11.27 -26.86 3.98
C VAL A 46 10.55 -26.01 2.95
N TRP A 47 10.39 -24.73 3.25
CA TRP A 47 9.88 -23.69 2.38
C TRP A 47 11.10 -22.92 1.85
N GLU A 48 11.49 -23.17 0.61
CA GLU A 48 12.52 -22.37 -0.07
C GLU A 48 11.85 -21.09 -0.58
N GLY A 49 12.19 -19.97 0.05
CA GLY A 49 11.79 -18.64 -0.37
C GLY A 49 12.86 -17.93 -1.19
N LEU A 50 12.47 -16.80 -1.80
CA LEU A 50 13.38 -16.04 -2.65
C LEU A 50 14.53 -15.40 -1.84
N TRP A 51 14.27 -14.87 -0.64
CA TRP A 51 15.26 -14.18 0.21
C TRP A 51 15.64 -14.92 1.50
N MET A 52 14.87 -15.93 1.89
CA MET A 52 15.10 -16.76 3.07
C MET A 52 14.54 -18.17 2.85
N SER A 53 15.05 -19.17 3.54
CA SER A 53 14.44 -20.50 3.66
C SER A 53 13.86 -20.69 5.06
N CYS A 54 12.71 -21.37 5.17
CA CYS A 54 12.05 -21.65 6.45
C CYS A 54 11.82 -23.15 6.60
N VAL A 55 12.26 -23.74 7.71
CA VAL A 55 12.09 -25.17 8.01
C VAL A 55 11.05 -25.33 9.11
N VAL A 56 9.97 -26.08 8.85
CA VAL A 56 8.96 -26.45 9.86
C VAL A 56 9.17 -27.89 10.27
N GLN A 57 9.56 -28.14 11.52
CA GLN A 57 9.74 -29.48 12.06
C GLN A 57 8.43 -30.03 12.66
N SER A 58 8.32 -31.35 12.82
CA SER A 58 7.12 -32.04 13.35
C SER A 58 6.60 -31.55 14.72
N THR A 59 7.43 -30.86 15.50
CA THR A 59 7.07 -30.17 16.75
C THR A 59 6.34 -28.83 16.55
N GLY A 60 6.06 -28.45 15.30
CA GLY A 60 5.43 -27.16 14.96
C GLY A 60 6.37 -25.95 15.09
N GLN A 61 7.67 -26.18 15.27
CA GLN A 61 8.69 -25.12 15.30
C GLN A 61 9.07 -24.72 13.88
N MET A 62 9.07 -23.42 13.58
CA MET A 62 9.54 -22.86 12.31
C MET A 62 10.87 -22.13 12.51
N HIS A 63 11.89 -22.52 11.75
CA HIS A 63 13.22 -21.91 11.74
C HIS A 63 13.48 -21.28 10.36
N CYS A 64 13.39 -19.96 10.27
CA CYS A 64 13.72 -19.20 9.07
C CYS A 64 15.16 -18.68 9.11
N ARG A 65 15.90 -18.82 8.01
CA ARG A 65 17.22 -18.20 7.81
C ARG A 65 17.27 -17.44 6.49
N VAL A 66 17.77 -16.21 6.55
CA VAL A 66 18.17 -15.43 5.37
C VAL A 66 19.41 -16.10 4.77
N TYR A 67 19.58 -16.08 3.45
CA TYR A 67 20.75 -16.67 2.80
C TYR A 67 21.97 -15.76 2.98
N ASP A 68 22.94 -16.19 3.79
CA ASP A 68 24.14 -15.40 4.18
C ASP A 68 25.10 -15.06 3.01
N SER A 69 24.93 -15.67 1.84
CA SER A 69 25.74 -15.38 0.65
C SER A 69 24.98 -15.65 -0.64
N MET A 70 25.02 -14.67 -1.56
CA MET A 70 24.35 -14.77 -2.87
C MET A 70 24.92 -15.88 -3.75
N LEU A 71 26.23 -16.14 -3.65
CA LEU A 71 26.99 -17.03 -4.55
C LEU A 71 26.87 -18.53 -4.23
N GLY A 72 26.13 -18.91 -3.18
CA GLY A 72 25.93 -20.30 -2.75
C GLY A 72 24.51 -20.82 -3.01
N LEU A 73 23.76 -20.15 -3.88
CA LEU A 73 22.35 -20.43 -4.20
C LEU A 73 22.25 -21.13 -5.58
N PRO A 74 21.30 -22.06 -5.81
CA PRO A 74 21.05 -22.57 -7.15
C PRO A 74 20.72 -21.46 -8.16
N ASP A 75 21.30 -21.57 -9.36
CA ASP A 75 21.25 -20.54 -10.41
C ASP A 75 19.83 -20.13 -10.79
N ASP A 76 18.89 -21.07 -10.83
CA ASP A 76 17.46 -20.81 -11.12
C ASP A 76 16.85 -19.78 -10.16
N LEU A 77 17.23 -19.85 -8.89
CA LEU A 77 16.70 -18.98 -7.83
C LEU A 77 17.44 -17.63 -7.80
N GLN A 78 18.71 -17.59 -8.23
CA GLN A 78 19.45 -16.35 -8.47
C GLN A 78 18.91 -15.60 -9.70
N ALA A 79 18.57 -16.32 -10.78
CA ALA A 79 17.89 -15.77 -11.95
C ALA A 79 16.50 -15.23 -11.58
N ALA A 80 15.73 -15.98 -10.78
CA ALA A 80 14.43 -15.52 -10.27
C ALA A 80 14.55 -14.24 -9.40
N ARG A 81 15.58 -14.12 -8.54
CA ARG A 81 15.88 -12.85 -7.82
C ARG A 81 16.08 -11.69 -8.78
N ALA A 82 16.93 -11.85 -9.79
CA ALA A 82 17.21 -10.79 -10.75
C ALA A 82 15.95 -10.37 -11.54
N LEU A 83 15.23 -11.34 -12.10
CA LEU A 83 14.03 -11.10 -12.91
C LEU A 83 12.89 -10.46 -12.10
N THR A 84 12.66 -10.89 -10.86
CA THR A 84 11.61 -10.30 -10.00
C THR A 84 11.95 -8.88 -9.55
N VAL A 85 13.20 -8.59 -9.20
CA VAL A 85 13.64 -7.22 -8.82
C VAL A 85 13.62 -6.27 -10.02
N VAL A 86 14.04 -6.72 -11.21
CA VAL A 86 13.90 -5.92 -12.43
C VAL A 86 12.43 -5.70 -12.78
N SER A 87 11.57 -6.71 -12.60
CA SER A 87 10.12 -6.59 -12.78
C SER A 87 9.48 -5.57 -11.82
N THR A 88 9.78 -5.60 -10.52
CA THR A 88 9.19 -4.63 -9.56
C THR A 88 9.63 -3.20 -9.86
N LEU A 89 10.91 -2.99 -10.22
CA LEU A 89 11.44 -1.68 -10.64
C LEU A 89 10.81 -1.16 -11.94
N LEU A 90 10.67 -2.02 -12.96
CA LEU A 90 9.95 -1.68 -14.19
C LEU A 90 8.47 -1.35 -13.92
N GLY A 91 7.85 -2.01 -12.95
CA GLY A 91 6.49 -1.69 -12.51
C GLY A 91 6.36 -0.30 -11.87
N VAL A 92 7.37 0.16 -11.12
CA VAL A 92 7.40 1.54 -10.59
C VAL A 92 7.53 2.57 -11.72
N VAL A 93 8.38 2.29 -12.72
CA VAL A 93 8.49 3.13 -13.93
C VAL A 93 7.17 3.13 -14.72
N GLY A 94 6.55 1.97 -14.91
CA GLY A 94 5.25 1.83 -15.56
C GLY A 94 4.13 2.58 -14.83
N MET A 95 4.12 2.57 -13.49
CA MET A 95 3.19 3.37 -12.68
C MET A 95 3.40 4.88 -12.90
N ALA A 96 4.64 5.35 -12.91
CA ALA A 96 4.93 6.76 -13.19
C ALA A 96 4.52 7.17 -14.62
N LEU A 97 4.74 6.32 -15.61
CA LEU A 97 4.32 6.54 -17.00
C LEU A 97 2.80 6.48 -17.16
N ALA A 98 2.09 5.56 -16.48
CA ALA A 98 0.63 5.48 -16.53
C ALA A 98 -0.02 6.72 -15.91
N VAL A 99 0.46 7.17 -14.75
CA VAL A 99 0.00 8.43 -14.13
C VAL A 99 0.30 9.62 -15.06
N ALA A 100 1.48 9.70 -15.67
CA ALA A 100 1.81 10.80 -16.59
C ALA A 100 1.04 10.76 -17.93
N GLY A 101 0.68 9.56 -18.41
CA GLY A 101 0.05 9.33 -19.71
C GLY A 101 -1.48 9.31 -19.70
N ALA A 102 -2.10 9.11 -18.54
CA ALA A 102 -3.55 9.03 -18.40
C ALA A 102 -4.26 10.27 -18.98
N LYS A 103 -5.40 10.06 -19.65
CA LYS A 103 -6.22 11.16 -20.19
C LYS A 103 -6.71 12.07 -19.08
N CYS A 104 -6.99 11.48 -17.92
CA CYS A 104 -7.24 12.15 -16.65
C CYS A 104 -5.95 12.60 -15.93
N THR A 105 -4.88 13.04 -16.63
CA THR A 105 -3.74 13.75 -16.02
C THR A 105 -3.10 14.76 -16.99
N ASN A 106 -2.62 15.91 -16.49
CA ASN A 106 -2.03 16.99 -17.29
C ASN A 106 -0.60 17.38 -16.87
N CYS A 107 0.22 16.40 -16.47
CA CYS A 107 1.61 16.63 -16.04
C CYS A 107 2.61 16.85 -17.21
N THR A 108 2.18 16.63 -18.45
CA THR A 108 2.94 17.02 -19.66
C THR A 108 2.10 17.96 -20.51
N SER A 109 2.72 19.00 -21.07
CA SER A 109 2.09 20.00 -21.94
C SER A 109 1.67 19.44 -23.29
N ASP A 110 2.39 18.43 -23.79
CA ASP A 110 2.16 17.87 -25.12
C ASP A 110 1.01 16.85 -25.12
N ALA A 111 -0.20 17.35 -25.39
CA ALA A 111 -1.37 16.50 -25.65
C ALA A 111 -1.15 15.46 -26.77
N ALA A 112 -0.22 15.72 -27.70
CA ALA A 112 0.19 14.79 -28.76
C ALA A 112 1.04 13.60 -28.25
N ASN A 113 1.79 13.77 -27.15
CA ASN A 113 2.69 12.74 -26.63
C ASN A 113 2.04 11.87 -25.55
N LYS A 114 0.98 12.31 -24.87
CA LYS A 114 0.21 11.49 -23.91
C LYS A 114 -0.15 10.07 -24.38
N PRO A 115 -0.75 9.83 -25.58
CA PRO A 115 -1.05 8.47 -26.02
C PRO A 115 0.21 7.61 -26.24
N ARG A 116 1.35 8.23 -26.59
CA ARG A 116 2.65 7.53 -26.70
C ARG A 116 3.21 7.16 -25.33
N ILE A 117 3.06 8.06 -24.34
CA ILE A 117 3.43 7.81 -22.94
C ILE A 117 2.56 6.70 -22.35
N MET A 118 1.25 6.70 -22.62
CA MET A 118 0.33 5.67 -22.13
C MET A 118 0.55 4.30 -22.81
N LEU A 119 0.86 4.28 -24.10
CA LEU A 119 1.31 3.07 -24.80
C LEU A 119 2.64 2.58 -24.24
N GLY A 120 3.58 3.49 -23.95
CA GLY A 120 4.82 3.19 -23.24
C GLY A 120 4.57 2.56 -21.87
N ALA A 121 3.65 3.11 -21.08
CA ALA A 121 3.22 2.56 -19.79
C ALA A 121 2.69 1.12 -19.94
N GLY A 122 1.77 0.90 -20.89
CA GLY A 122 1.23 -0.41 -21.22
C GLY A 122 2.32 -1.42 -21.59
N VAL A 123 3.27 -1.03 -22.46
CA VAL A 123 4.43 -1.86 -22.84
C VAL A 123 5.37 -2.14 -21.66
N THR A 124 5.61 -1.17 -20.77
CA THR A 124 6.40 -1.41 -19.55
C THR A 124 5.70 -2.36 -18.57
N PHE A 125 4.37 -2.33 -18.48
CA PHE A 125 3.63 -3.31 -17.67
C PHE A 125 3.57 -4.70 -18.30
N ILE A 126 3.44 -4.80 -19.63
CA ILE A 126 3.53 -6.08 -20.35
C ILE A 126 4.92 -6.70 -20.16
N THR A 127 6.00 -5.93 -20.32
CA THR A 127 7.38 -6.43 -20.11
C THR A 127 7.66 -6.77 -18.65
N CYS A 128 7.19 -5.97 -17.69
CA CYS A 128 7.20 -6.28 -16.25
C CYS A 128 6.51 -7.63 -15.94
N GLY A 129 5.29 -7.83 -16.46
CA GLY A 129 4.52 -9.07 -16.28
C GLY A 129 5.13 -10.28 -16.99
N LEU A 130 5.73 -10.11 -18.17
CA LEU A 130 6.45 -11.17 -18.88
C LEU A 130 7.73 -11.60 -18.15
N LEU A 131 8.51 -10.65 -17.60
CA LEU A 131 9.71 -10.97 -16.81
C LEU A 131 9.37 -11.76 -15.54
N LEU A 132 8.25 -11.41 -14.87
CA LEU A 132 7.74 -12.20 -13.75
C LEU A 132 7.26 -13.58 -14.20
N LEU A 133 6.50 -13.65 -15.30
CA LEU A 133 6.02 -14.92 -15.84
C LEU A 133 7.18 -15.87 -16.19
N VAL A 134 8.26 -15.35 -16.77
CA VAL A 134 9.49 -16.12 -17.02
C VAL A 134 10.10 -16.61 -15.70
N ALA A 135 10.24 -15.76 -14.67
CA ALA A 135 10.80 -16.17 -13.38
C ALA A 135 9.98 -17.29 -12.70
N VAL A 136 8.65 -17.17 -12.71
CA VAL A 136 7.73 -18.13 -12.09
C VAL A 136 7.63 -19.42 -12.91
N CYS A 137 7.55 -19.34 -14.23
CA CYS A 137 7.52 -20.54 -15.09
C CYS A 137 8.86 -21.27 -15.14
N TRP A 138 10.00 -20.58 -15.06
CA TRP A 138 11.32 -21.21 -15.01
C TRP A 138 11.50 -22.00 -13.70
N THR A 139 11.18 -21.37 -12.56
CA THR A 139 11.24 -22.05 -11.25
C THR A 139 10.22 -23.18 -11.11
N ALA A 140 9.02 -23.05 -11.70
CA ALA A 140 8.06 -24.15 -11.81
C ALA A 140 8.56 -25.29 -12.71
N ASN A 141 9.19 -25.00 -13.85
CA ASN A 141 9.76 -26.01 -14.74
C ASN A 141 10.91 -26.78 -14.06
N GLY A 142 11.76 -26.12 -13.27
CA GLY A 142 12.76 -26.77 -12.44
C GLY A 142 12.16 -27.76 -11.45
N ILE A 143 11.04 -27.41 -10.79
CA ILE A 143 10.31 -28.33 -9.90
C ILE A 143 9.74 -29.54 -10.66
N ILE A 144 9.20 -29.35 -11.88
CA ILE A 144 8.68 -30.44 -12.70
C ILE A 144 9.80 -31.40 -13.13
N LEU A 145 10.96 -30.87 -13.52
CA LEU A 145 12.13 -31.67 -13.87
C LEU A 145 12.70 -32.43 -12.65
N ASP A 146 12.79 -31.78 -11.48
CA ASP A 146 13.15 -32.42 -10.21
C ASP A 146 12.19 -33.59 -9.89
N PHE A 147 10.88 -33.41 -10.06
CA PHE A 147 9.86 -34.41 -9.75
C PHE A 147 9.92 -35.67 -10.64
N HIS A 148 10.31 -35.51 -11.91
CA HIS A 148 10.44 -36.60 -12.88
C HIS A 148 11.84 -37.24 -12.95
N ASN A 149 12.83 -36.71 -12.23
CA ASN A 149 14.20 -37.21 -12.24
C ASN A 149 14.31 -38.52 -11.41
N PRO A 150 14.64 -39.68 -12.02
CA PRO A 150 14.72 -40.96 -11.30
C PRO A 150 15.93 -41.08 -10.35
N LEU A 151 16.80 -40.06 -10.28
CA LEU A 151 17.95 -40.00 -9.37
C LEU A 151 17.62 -39.35 -8.02
N LEU A 152 16.43 -38.77 -7.84
CA LEU A 152 15.99 -38.15 -6.59
C LEU A 152 15.16 -39.14 -5.76
N GLU A 153 15.46 -39.24 -4.46
CA GLU A 153 14.63 -40.01 -3.53
C GLU A 153 13.24 -39.37 -3.38
N GLU A 154 12.23 -40.20 -3.11
CA GLU A 154 10.84 -39.75 -2.97
C GLU A 154 10.64 -38.71 -1.86
N THR A 155 11.50 -38.73 -0.84
CA THR A 155 11.57 -37.78 0.28
C THR A 155 12.17 -36.42 -0.09
N GLN A 156 12.77 -36.28 -1.28
CA GLN A 156 13.41 -35.04 -1.77
C GLN A 156 12.60 -34.35 -2.88
N LYS A 157 11.45 -34.93 -3.28
CA LYS A 157 10.56 -34.34 -4.29
C LYS A 157 10.05 -32.97 -3.82
N ARG A 158 9.99 -32.03 -4.76
CA ARG A 158 9.58 -30.64 -4.54
C ARG A 158 8.17 -30.38 -5.06
N GLU A 159 7.47 -29.49 -4.38
CA GLU A 159 6.12 -29.02 -4.69
C GLU A 159 6.11 -27.51 -4.98
N PHE A 160 5.08 -27.06 -5.69
CA PHE A 160 4.88 -25.65 -6.00
C PHE A 160 4.51 -24.85 -4.74
N GLY A 161 5.35 -23.89 -4.37
CA GLY A 161 5.06 -23.02 -3.24
C GLY A 161 3.97 -21.98 -3.57
N ASN A 162 3.22 -21.57 -2.55
CA ASN A 162 2.10 -20.62 -2.66
C ASN A 162 2.44 -19.32 -3.42
N SER A 163 3.70 -18.87 -3.35
CA SER A 163 4.17 -17.68 -4.04
C SER A 163 4.12 -17.80 -5.56
N LEU A 164 4.27 -19.00 -6.14
CA LEU A 164 4.20 -19.20 -7.59
C LEU A 164 2.79 -18.91 -8.12
N TYR A 165 1.74 -19.34 -7.42
CA TYR A 165 0.35 -19.04 -7.80
C TYR A 165 0.05 -17.53 -7.70
N PHE A 166 0.56 -16.84 -6.67
CA PHE A 166 0.49 -15.37 -6.61
C PHE A 166 1.27 -14.71 -7.75
N GLY A 167 2.44 -15.24 -8.12
CA GLY A 167 3.26 -14.76 -9.22
C GLY A 167 2.59 -14.92 -10.60
N TRP A 168 1.94 -16.06 -10.87
CA TRP A 168 1.12 -16.25 -12.07
C TRP A 168 -0.09 -15.31 -12.10
N GLY A 169 -0.81 -15.17 -10.98
CA GLY A 169 -1.94 -14.23 -10.88
C GLY A 169 -1.51 -12.78 -11.13
N ALA A 170 -0.42 -12.34 -10.49
CA ALA A 170 0.18 -11.03 -10.68
C ALA A 170 0.65 -10.79 -12.12
N SER A 171 1.30 -11.78 -12.74
CA SER A 171 1.72 -11.72 -14.15
C SER A 171 0.54 -11.55 -15.10
N CYS A 172 -0.55 -12.32 -14.87
CA CYS A 172 -1.78 -12.24 -15.66
C CYS A 172 -2.44 -10.86 -15.52
N LEU A 173 -2.56 -10.33 -14.30
CA LEU A 173 -3.11 -9.00 -14.04
C LEU A 173 -2.27 -7.87 -14.67
N LEU A 174 -0.94 -7.98 -14.63
CA LEU A 174 -0.02 -7.03 -15.28
C LEU A 174 -0.11 -7.06 -16.80
N ILE A 175 -0.14 -8.26 -17.41
CA ILE A 175 -0.23 -8.43 -18.86
C ILE A 175 -1.60 -7.97 -19.37
N LEU A 176 -2.70 -8.36 -18.73
CA LEU A 176 -4.05 -7.92 -19.09
C LEU A 176 -4.22 -6.41 -18.87
N GLY A 177 -3.80 -5.87 -17.73
CA GLY A 177 -3.83 -4.44 -17.44
C GLY A 177 -3.00 -3.64 -18.45
N GLY A 178 -1.75 -4.03 -18.70
CA GLY A 178 -0.86 -3.40 -19.67
C GLY A 178 -1.40 -3.45 -21.10
N ALA A 179 -1.99 -4.58 -21.52
CA ALA A 179 -2.67 -4.71 -22.81
C ALA A 179 -3.86 -3.75 -22.92
N ILE A 180 -4.74 -3.71 -21.90
CA ILE A 180 -5.88 -2.79 -21.81
C ILE A 180 -5.47 -1.32 -21.91
N LEU A 181 -4.38 -0.94 -21.23
CA LEU A 181 -3.83 0.42 -21.30
C LEU A 181 -3.26 0.74 -22.69
N SER A 182 -2.55 -0.20 -23.32
CA SER A 182 -2.02 -0.01 -24.69
C SER A 182 -3.13 0.12 -25.76
N CYS A 183 -4.25 -0.60 -25.58
CA CYS A 183 -5.40 -0.59 -26.50
C CYS A 183 -6.30 0.66 -26.37
N SER A 184 -6.14 1.47 -25.32
CA SER A 184 -7.01 2.64 -25.05
C SER A 184 -6.71 3.88 -25.94
N CYS A 185 -5.96 3.71 -27.04
CA CYS A 185 -5.50 4.79 -27.94
C CYS A 185 -6.58 5.31 -28.91
N SER A 186 -7.55 6.10 -28.41
CA SER A 186 -8.29 7.06 -29.24
C SER A 186 -8.85 8.27 -28.46
N SER A 187 -9.04 9.39 -29.18
CA SER A 187 -9.58 10.71 -28.78
C SER A 187 -8.71 11.63 -27.89
N LYS A 188 -9.06 12.95 -27.86
CA LYS A 188 -8.20 14.12 -27.53
C LYS A 188 -8.62 14.92 -26.26
N SER A 189 -7.70 15.79 -25.79
CA SER A 189 -7.86 16.96 -24.86
C SER A 189 -8.15 16.68 -23.36
N GLN A 190 -7.22 16.96 -22.40
CA GLN A 190 -7.04 18.20 -21.54
C GLN A 190 -7.93 18.19 -20.25
N ASN A 191 -7.71 18.84 -19.09
CA ASN A 191 -6.73 19.76 -18.44
C ASN A 191 -6.97 19.65 -16.86
N ASN A 192 -6.26 20.23 -15.85
CA ASN A 192 -5.04 21.06 -15.69
C ASN A 192 -4.43 20.95 -14.25
N ALA A 193 -3.11 21.02 -14.03
CA ALA A 193 -2.44 20.28 -12.93
C ALA A 193 -2.34 20.85 -11.47
N VAL A 194 -2.18 19.93 -10.48
CA VAL A 194 -1.59 20.06 -9.11
C VAL A 194 -0.98 18.69 -8.68
N PRO A 195 0.22 18.61 -8.06
CA PRO A 195 0.90 17.34 -7.72
C PRO A 195 0.78 16.89 -6.24
N THR A 196 0.97 15.59 -5.97
CA THR A 196 1.14 14.99 -4.61
C THR A 196 2.22 13.89 -4.60
N ARG A 197 2.82 13.64 -3.42
CA ARG A 197 3.69 12.47 -3.15
C ARG A 197 2.88 11.33 -2.52
N VAL A 198 3.41 10.11 -2.60
CA VAL A 198 2.83 8.90 -1.99
C VAL A 198 3.76 8.38 -0.90
N ASP A 199 3.26 8.26 0.33
CA ASP A 199 4.04 7.84 1.50
C ASP A 199 3.80 6.35 1.83
N TYR A 200 4.87 5.55 1.74
CA TYR A 200 4.81 4.09 1.87
C TYR A 200 4.84 3.56 3.32
N SER A 201 4.88 4.44 4.32
CA SER A 201 5.18 4.11 5.72
C SER A 201 4.15 3.21 6.42
N GLY A 202 2.85 3.43 6.18
CA GLY A 202 1.78 2.74 6.92
C GLY A 202 1.71 1.24 6.64
N ILE A 203 1.95 0.84 5.38
CA ILE A 203 1.97 -0.57 4.97
C ILE A 203 3.16 -1.29 5.64
N VAL A 204 4.32 -0.63 5.69
CA VAL A 204 5.53 -1.15 6.35
C VAL A 204 5.33 -1.30 7.87
N SER A 205 4.68 -0.34 8.54
CA SER A 205 4.32 -0.47 9.96
C SER A 205 3.39 -1.66 10.23
N CYS A 206 2.39 -1.89 9.38
CA CYS A 206 1.46 -3.03 9.49
C CYS A 206 2.11 -4.40 9.23
N ALA A 207 3.18 -4.45 8.43
CA ALA A 207 3.84 -5.70 8.04
C ALA A 207 4.99 -6.12 8.98
N LEU A 208 5.72 -5.18 9.58
CA LEU A 208 6.89 -5.48 10.41
C LEU A 208 6.51 -6.01 11.80
N PRO A 209 7.21 -7.05 12.32
CA PRO A 209 6.88 -7.68 13.60
C PRO A 209 7.36 -6.90 14.85
N MET A 210 7.64 -5.61 14.71
CA MET A 210 8.30 -4.79 15.74
C MET A 210 7.33 -3.83 16.46
N TRP A 211 6.16 -4.33 16.90
CA TRP A 211 5.16 -3.51 17.60
C TRP A 211 5.44 -3.40 19.10
N LYS A 212 5.83 -4.50 19.75
CA LYS A 212 6.31 -4.51 21.15
C LYS A 212 7.65 -5.22 21.20
N VAL A 213 8.60 -4.71 21.98
CA VAL A 213 9.91 -5.36 22.18
C VAL A 213 10.07 -5.69 23.66
N THR A 214 10.55 -6.89 24.00
CA THR A 214 10.85 -7.26 25.40
C THR A 214 12.23 -7.88 25.47
N ALA A 215 13.15 -7.30 26.24
CA ALA A 215 14.49 -7.84 26.46
C ALA A 215 14.53 -8.63 27.77
N PHE A 216 14.48 -9.96 27.70
CA PHE A 216 14.73 -10.82 28.85
C PHE A 216 16.24 -10.89 29.10
N ILE A 217 16.78 -9.94 29.85
CA ILE A 217 18.17 -9.98 30.32
C ILE A 217 18.23 -10.78 31.63
N GLY A 218 18.40 -12.09 31.51
CA GLY A 218 18.69 -12.96 32.65
C GLY A 218 20.16 -12.84 33.11
N VAL A 219 20.44 -13.29 34.33
CA VAL A 219 21.81 -13.28 34.93
C VAL A 219 22.80 -14.09 34.09
N ASN A 220 22.32 -15.08 33.32
CA ASN A 220 23.12 -15.87 32.38
C ASN A 220 22.91 -15.41 30.93
N ILE A 221 24.00 -15.09 30.24
CA ILE A 221 24.02 -14.66 28.82
C ILE A 221 23.33 -15.69 27.90
N VAL A 222 23.46 -16.98 28.20
CA VAL A 222 22.85 -18.09 27.41
C VAL A 222 21.31 -18.08 27.46
N THR A 223 20.71 -17.46 28.49
CA THR A 223 19.25 -17.29 28.61
C THR A 223 18.74 -15.93 28.16
N ALA A 224 19.62 -15.05 27.67
CA ALA A 224 19.23 -13.73 27.20
C ALA A 224 18.53 -13.82 25.82
N GLN A 225 17.32 -13.26 25.74
CA GLN A 225 16.49 -13.28 24.53
C GLN A 225 15.69 -11.98 24.38
N THR A 226 15.59 -11.48 23.16
CA THR A 226 14.74 -10.32 22.81
C THR A 226 13.54 -10.79 21.99
N ILE A 227 12.33 -10.55 22.49
CA ILE A 227 11.08 -10.93 21.82
C ILE A 227 10.49 -9.69 21.15
N TRP A 228 10.17 -9.79 19.86
CA TRP A 228 9.48 -8.77 19.07
C TRP A 228 8.06 -9.28 18.78
N GLU A 229 7.05 -8.71 19.42
CA GLU A 229 5.64 -9.01 19.11
C GLU A 229 5.15 -8.07 18.01
N GLY A 230 4.68 -8.64 16.90
CA GLY A 230 4.00 -7.94 15.82
C GLY A 230 2.49 -8.13 15.86
N ILE A 231 1.79 -7.50 14.91
CA ILE A 231 0.34 -7.74 14.70
C ILE A 231 0.07 -9.19 14.26
N TRP A 232 0.90 -9.72 13.34
CA TRP A 232 0.61 -10.97 12.61
C TRP A 232 1.45 -12.17 13.06
N MET A 233 2.62 -11.92 13.63
CA MET A 233 3.57 -12.91 14.14
C MET A 233 4.33 -12.33 15.33
N ASN A 234 4.86 -13.19 16.20
CA ASN A 234 5.92 -12.82 17.13
C ASN A 234 7.25 -13.45 16.70
N CYS A 235 8.36 -12.81 17.05
CA CYS A 235 9.71 -13.27 16.80
C CYS A 235 10.51 -13.29 18.11
N VAL A 236 11.35 -14.29 18.30
CA VAL A 236 12.28 -14.42 19.44
C VAL A 236 13.70 -14.47 18.89
N VAL A 237 14.55 -13.54 19.30
CA VAL A 237 15.98 -13.52 18.95
C VAL A 237 16.79 -13.87 20.18
N GLN A 238 17.54 -14.97 20.13
CA GLN A 238 18.37 -15.47 21.22
C GLN A 238 19.78 -14.86 21.16
N SER A 239 20.51 -14.84 22.28
CA SER A 239 21.90 -14.34 22.35
C SER A 239 22.90 -15.08 21.44
N THR A 240 22.53 -16.24 20.91
CA THR A 240 23.24 -16.98 19.85
C THR A 240 23.07 -16.38 18.44
N GLY A 241 22.33 -15.27 18.30
CA GLY A 241 22.01 -14.63 17.02
C GLY A 241 20.88 -15.28 16.24
N GLN A 242 20.27 -16.36 16.75
CA GLN A 242 19.19 -17.06 16.05
C GLN A 242 17.84 -16.39 16.31
N MET A 243 17.12 -16.05 15.24
CA MET A 243 15.74 -15.56 15.27
C MET A 243 14.74 -16.66 14.93
N GLN A 244 13.63 -16.72 15.66
CA GLN A 244 12.54 -17.68 15.50
C GLN A 244 11.22 -16.91 15.45
N CYS A 245 10.57 -16.86 14.28
CA CYS A 245 9.30 -16.16 14.11
C CYS A 245 8.14 -17.16 13.97
N LYS A 246 7.07 -16.95 14.73
CA LYS A 246 5.84 -17.75 14.67
C LYS A 246 4.63 -16.86 14.35
N VAL A 247 3.88 -17.27 13.33
CA VAL A 247 2.56 -16.70 13.01
C VAL A 247 1.54 -17.18 14.06
N TYR A 248 0.59 -16.32 14.43
CA TYR A 248 -0.43 -16.69 15.43
C TYR A 248 -1.49 -17.62 14.82
N ASP A 249 -1.39 -18.94 15.11
CA ASP A 249 -2.21 -20.02 14.51
C ASP A 249 -3.73 -19.87 14.66
N SER A 250 -4.22 -19.10 15.64
CA SER A 250 -5.64 -19.01 15.97
C SER A 250 -6.03 -17.62 16.47
N MET A 251 -7.04 -17.01 15.82
CA MET A 251 -7.62 -15.73 16.24
C MET A 251 -8.16 -15.77 17.67
N LEU A 252 -8.67 -16.93 18.11
CA LEU A 252 -9.31 -17.13 19.43
C LEU A 252 -8.31 -17.25 20.59
N ALA A 253 -7.01 -17.38 20.32
CA ALA A 253 -5.95 -17.46 21.32
C ALA A 253 -5.19 -16.14 21.51
N LEU A 254 -5.68 -15.04 20.89
CA LEU A 254 -5.07 -13.73 20.88
C LEU A 254 -5.82 -12.77 21.80
N SER A 255 -5.16 -11.75 22.34
CA SER A 255 -5.85 -10.73 23.15
C SER A 255 -6.80 -9.88 22.30
N SER A 256 -7.94 -9.51 22.89
CA SER A 256 -9.00 -8.66 22.33
C SER A 256 -8.43 -7.43 21.61
N ASP A 257 -7.50 -6.76 22.27
CA ASP A 257 -6.88 -5.51 21.84
C ASP A 257 -6.08 -5.68 20.55
N LEU A 258 -5.41 -6.83 20.39
CA LEU A 258 -4.61 -7.14 19.21
C LEU A 258 -5.47 -7.65 18.04
N GLN A 259 -6.59 -8.32 18.33
CA GLN A 259 -7.61 -8.65 17.32
C GLN A 259 -8.32 -7.39 16.81
N ALA A 260 -8.65 -6.45 17.70
CA ALA A 260 -9.19 -5.13 17.33
C ALA A 260 -8.17 -4.32 16.50
N ALA A 261 -6.89 -4.34 16.89
CA ALA A 261 -5.81 -3.70 16.13
C ALA A 261 -5.66 -4.26 14.71
N ARG A 262 -5.75 -5.59 14.52
CA ARG A 262 -5.79 -6.22 13.17
C ARG A 262 -6.90 -5.64 12.31
N ALA A 263 -8.13 -5.61 12.82
CA ALA A 263 -9.29 -5.13 12.08
C ALA A 263 -9.14 -3.63 11.72
N LEU A 264 -8.78 -2.79 12.68
CA LEU A 264 -8.59 -1.35 12.47
C LEU A 264 -7.47 -1.05 11.46
N CYS A 265 -6.34 -1.76 11.52
CA CYS A 265 -5.24 -1.58 10.57
C CYS A 265 -5.63 -2.00 9.13
N VAL A 266 -6.37 -3.11 8.96
CA VAL A 266 -6.85 -3.55 7.64
C VAL A 266 -7.87 -2.56 7.07
N ILE A 267 -8.83 -2.09 7.88
CA ILE A 267 -9.82 -1.08 7.46
C ILE A 267 -9.12 0.24 7.10
N ALA A 268 -8.12 0.68 7.87
CA ALA A 268 -7.34 1.87 7.56
C ALA A 268 -6.58 1.76 6.22
N ILE A 269 -6.03 0.59 5.88
CA ILE A 269 -5.40 0.34 4.58
C ILE A 269 -6.43 0.43 3.44
N VAL A 270 -7.59 -0.22 3.58
CA VAL A 270 -8.67 -0.17 2.56
C VAL A 270 -9.18 1.27 2.37
N MET A 271 -9.40 2.01 3.46
CA MET A 271 -9.81 3.41 3.41
C MET A 271 -8.72 4.33 2.82
N GLY A 272 -7.44 4.04 3.06
CA GLY A 272 -6.32 4.77 2.45
C GLY A 272 -6.22 4.54 0.93
N VAL A 273 -6.40 3.29 0.47
CA VAL A 273 -6.47 2.98 -0.98
C VAL A 273 -7.68 3.67 -1.63
N LEU A 274 -8.84 3.66 -0.97
CA LEU A 274 -10.05 4.33 -1.46
C LEU A 274 -9.89 5.86 -1.49
N GLY A 275 -9.29 6.47 -0.46
CA GLY A 275 -8.97 7.90 -0.44
C GLY A 275 -7.94 8.31 -1.52
N LEU A 276 -6.99 7.42 -1.85
CA LEU A 276 -6.06 7.62 -2.95
C LEU A 276 -6.76 7.56 -4.32
N LEU A 277 -7.67 6.61 -4.53
CA LEU A 277 -8.50 6.54 -5.74
C LEU A 277 -9.41 7.78 -5.89
N LEU A 278 -10.05 8.23 -4.82
CA LEU A 278 -10.84 9.47 -4.82
C LEU A 278 -9.96 10.71 -5.09
N SER A 279 -8.74 10.76 -4.57
CA SER A 279 -7.79 11.84 -4.86
C SER A 279 -7.42 11.90 -6.34
N ILE A 280 -7.24 10.74 -6.99
CA ILE A 280 -7.00 10.66 -8.44
C ILE A 280 -8.23 11.15 -9.22
N VAL A 281 -9.46 10.84 -8.79
CA VAL A 281 -10.68 11.34 -9.46
C VAL A 281 -10.94 12.83 -9.22
N GLY A 282 -10.51 13.38 -8.07
CA GLY A 282 -10.76 14.78 -7.69
C GLY A 282 -9.65 15.78 -8.07
N ALA A 283 -8.39 15.36 -8.22
CA ALA A 283 -7.27 16.27 -8.40
C ALA A 283 -7.42 17.10 -9.69
N LYS A 284 -7.05 18.40 -9.66
CA LYS A 284 -7.27 19.31 -10.79
C LYS A 284 -6.68 18.81 -12.12
N CYS A 285 -5.56 18.07 -12.04
CA CYS A 285 -4.94 17.33 -13.15
C CYS A 285 -5.92 16.55 -14.03
N THR A 286 -7.03 16.12 -13.45
CA THR A 286 -7.87 15.06 -13.96
C THR A 286 -9.19 15.62 -14.46
N ASN A 287 -9.59 15.16 -15.64
CA ASN A 287 -10.87 15.52 -16.25
C ASN A 287 -11.79 14.30 -16.34
N CYS A 288 -11.80 13.53 -15.24
CA CYS A 288 -12.72 12.42 -15.00
C CYS A 288 -14.08 12.91 -14.45
N LEU A 289 -14.18 14.21 -14.14
CA LEU A 289 -15.37 15.00 -13.86
C LEU A 289 -15.20 16.32 -14.63
N ASP A 290 -16.26 16.89 -15.21
CA ASP A 290 -16.17 18.19 -15.91
C ASP A 290 -16.50 19.38 -14.98
N GLU A 291 -17.31 19.18 -13.94
CA GLU A 291 -17.74 20.25 -13.03
C GLU A 291 -16.72 20.49 -11.92
N GLU A 292 -16.16 21.70 -11.81
CA GLU A 292 -15.18 22.04 -10.76
C GLU A 292 -15.76 21.92 -9.34
N ARG A 293 -17.06 22.19 -9.16
CA ARG A 293 -17.76 21.99 -7.87
C ARG A 293 -17.85 20.51 -7.49
N ALA A 294 -17.93 19.60 -8.48
CA ALA A 294 -17.84 18.16 -8.25
C ALA A 294 -16.40 17.73 -7.92
N LYS A 295 -15.37 18.23 -8.64
CA LYS A 295 -13.95 18.00 -8.32
C LYS A 295 -13.63 18.42 -6.87
N ALA A 296 -14.06 19.61 -6.47
CA ALA A 296 -13.89 20.11 -5.10
C ALA A 296 -14.55 19.21 -4.05
N ARG A 297 -15.80 18.78 -4.27
CA ARG A 297 -16.49 17.84 -3.37
C ARG A 297 -15.79 16.49 -3.27
N VAL A 298 -15.27 15.96 -4.37
CA VAL A 298 -14.52 14.69 -4.38
C VAL A 298 -13.15 14.83 -3.71
N MET A 299 -12.46 15.96 -3.85
CA MET A 299 -11.22 16.23 -3.11
C MET A 299 -11.45 16.36 -1.60
N ILE A 300 -12.55 17.00 -1.17
CA ILE A 300 -12.95 17.05 0.24
C ILE A 300 -13.30 15.64 0.75
N ALA A 301 -14.02 14.83 -0.04
CA ALA A 301 -14.31 13.43 0.32
C ALA A 301 -13.03 12.57 0.40
N ALA A 302 -12.04 12.81 -0.47
CA ALA A 302 -10.73 12.17 -0.42
C ALA A 302 -9.94 12.58 0.84
N GLY A 303 -9.95 13.87 1.19
CA GLY A 303 -9.36 14.37 2.43
C GLY A 303 -10.02 13.78 3.69
N VAL A 304 -11.35 13.73 3.73
CA VAL A 304 -12.11 13.11 4.83
C VAL A 304 -11.82 11.62 4.95
N THR A 305 -11.80 10.87 3.84
CA THR A 305 -11.47 9.44 3.87
C THR A 305 -10.03 9.17 4.31
N PHE A 306 -9.06 10.01 3.94
CA PHE A 306 -7.70 9.96 4.50
C PHE A 306 -7.64 10.31 5.99
N ILE A 307 -8.38 11.32 6.47
CA ILE A 307 -8.46 11.64 7.90
C ILE A 307 -9.06 10.44 8.68
N CYS A 308 -10.13 9.83 8.18
CA CYS A 308 -10.71 8.62 8.77
C CYS A 308 -9.71 7.46 8.80
N ALA A 309 -8.99 7.20 7.71
CA ALA A 309 -7.92 6.18 7.66
C ALA A 309 -6.80 6.48 8.67
N ALA A 310 -6.36 7.74 8.76
CA ALA A 310 -5.30 8.17 9.67
C ALA A 310 -5.68 7.99 11.14
N VAL A 311 -6.92 8.31 11.50
CA VAL A 311 -7.48 8.09 12.86
C VAL A 311 -7.64 6.60 13.15
N MET A 312 -8.16 5.82 12.21
CA MET A 312 -8.28 4.36 12.35
C MET A 312 -6.93 3.64 12.49
N HIS A 313 -5.86 4.17 11.90
CA HIS A 313 -4.48 3.69 12.12
C HIS A 313 -3.87 4.22 13.44
N LEU A 314 -4.21 5.45 13.85
CA LEU A 314 -3.67 6.06 15.06
C LEU A 314 -4.19 5.39 16.34
N ILE A 315 -5.46 5.01 16.37
CA ILE A 315 -6.11 4.33 17.51
C ILE A 315 -5.32 3.08 17.98
N PRO A 316 -5.05 2.06 17.14
CA PRO A 316 -4.34 0.86 17.56
C PRO A 316 -2.86 1.11 17.88
N VAL A 317 -2.20 2.07 17.24
CA VAL A 317 -0.81 2.46 17.56
C VAL A 317 -0.75 3.10 18.95
N CYS A 318 -1.59 4.11 19.22
CA CYS A 318 -1.67 4.77 20.53
C CYS A 318 -2.13 3.85 21.65
N TRP A 319 -3.12 2.98 21.40
CA TRP A 319 -3.58 1.98 22.37
C TRP A 319 -2.47 0.96 22.69
N SER A 320 -1.75 0.49 21.67
CA SER A 320 -0.60 -0.40 21.86
C SER A 320 0.48 0.27 22.72
N ALA A 321 0.87 1.51 22.39
CA ALA A 321 1.84 2.27 23.17
C ALA A 321 1.39 2.50 24.62
N HIS A 322 0.13 2.88 24.84
CA HIS A 322 -0.42 3.02 26.19
C HIS A 322 -0.39 1.72 26.99
N SER A 323 -0.73 0.58 26.35
CA SER A 323 -0.65 -0.75 27.00
C SER A 323 0.78 -1.10 27.42
N ILE A 324 1.78 -0.81 26.58
CA ILE A 324 3.20 -1.05 26.84
C ILE A 324 3.66 -0.21 28.03
N ILE A 325 3.41 1.10 27.99
CA ILE A 325 3.79 2.04 29.05
C ILE A 325 3.14 1.67 30.39
N ARG A 326 1.84 1.32 30.38
CA ARG A 326 1.12 0.90 31.59
C ARG A 326 1.63 -0.41 32.16
N SER A 327 2.08 -1.35 31.33
CA SER A 327 2.77 -2.56 31.78
C SER A 327 4.17 -2.25 32.34
N PHE A 328 4.93 -1.36 31.72
CA PHE A 328 6.30 -1.03 32.16
C PHE A 328 6.34 -0.44 33.58
N TYR A 329 5.35 0.39 33.94
CA TYR A 329 5.21 0.99 35.28
C TYR A 329 4.39 0.15 36.27
N ASN A 330 3.97 -1.07 35.92
CA ASN A 330 3.21 -1.92 36.85
C ASN A 330 4.15 -2.66 37.82
N PRO A 331 4.12 -2.40 39.14
CA PRO A 331 5.03 -3.02 40.11
C PRO A 331 4.84 -4.53 40.30
N ILE A 332 3.78 -5.11 39.73
CA ILE A 332 3.50 -6.56 39.76
C ILE A 332 4.32 -7.32 38.69
N ILE A 333 4.85 -6.63 37.68
CA ILE A 333 5.57 -7.24 36.55
C ILE A 333 7.08 -7.27 36.84
N ILE A 334 7.66 -8.48 36.83
CA ILE A 334 9.11 -8.69 37.01
C ILE A 334 9.91 -7.99 35.91
N GLU A 335 11.12 -7.51 36.24
CA GLU A 335 11.87 -6.63 35.33
C GLU A 335 12.19 -7.27 33.98
N ALA A 336 12.50 -8.57 33.95
CA ALA A 336 12.75 -9.32 32.71
C ALA A 336 11.51 -9.43 31.78
N GLN A 337 10.30 -9.15 32.27
CA GLN A 337 9.06 -9.12 31.48
C GLN A 337 8.61 -7.70 31.10
N LYS A 338 9.38 -6.66 31.46
CA LYS A 338 9.08 -5.28 31.04
C LYS A 338 9.11 -5.16 29.52
N ARG A 339 8.23 -4.31 28.99
CA ARG A 339 7.98 -4.15 27.56
C ARG A 339 8.34 -2.74 27.11
N GLU A 340 9.06 -2.67 26.00
CA GLU A 340 9.50 -1.45 25.33
C GLU A 340 8.70 -1.21 24.04
N ILE A 341 8.72 0.05 23.59
CA ILE A 341 7.99 0.53 22.41
C ILE A 341 8.77 0.11 21.15
N GLY A 342 8.16 -0.73 20.32
CA GLY A 342 8.82 -1.24 19.12
C GLY A 342 8.87 -0.24 17.96
N ALA A 343 9.84 -0.42 17.05
CA ALA A 343 10.13 0.49 15.95
C ALA A 343 8.93 0.77 15.01
N SER A 344 8.01 -0.19 14.84
CA SER A 344 6.85 0.02 13.96
C SER A 344 5.83 1.00 14.54
N LEU A 345 5.76 1.19 15.86
CA LEU A 345 4.86 2.17 16.48
C LEU A 345 5.27 3.60 16.13
N TYR A 346 6.58 3.88 16.10
CA TYR A 346 7.11 5.16 15.63
C TYR A 346 6.82 5.40 14.15
N LEU A 347 6.95 4.37 13.29
CA LEU A 347 6.55 4.44 11.89
C LEU A 347 5.03 4.61 11.72
N GLY A 348 4.22 4.01 12.60
CA GLY A 348 2.77 4.16 12.62
C GLY A 348 2.33 5.57 13.00
N TRP A 349 2.94 6.16 14.05
CA TRP A 349 2.74 7.56 14.41
C TRP A 349 3.14 8.51 13.28
N ALA A 350 4.30 8.31 12.67
CA ALA A 350 4.74 9.10 11.52
C ALA A 350 3.76 8.98 10.34
N SER A 351 3.28 7.77 10.04
CA SER A 351 2.31 7.55 8.96
C SER A 351 0.94 8.16 9.25
N SER A 352 0.42 8.05 10.48
CA SER A 352 -0.84 8.70 10.87
C SER A 352 -0.72 10.22 10.87
N ALA A 353 0.42 10.79 11.27
CA ALA A 353 0.67 12.23 11.19
C ALA A 353 0.70 12.72 9.73
N LEU A 354 1.42 12.02 8.84
CA LEU A 354 1.46 12.35 7.41
C LEU A 354 0.07 12.22 6.75
N LEU A 355 -0.70 11.17 7.05
CA LEU A 355 -2.05 11.00 6.53
C LEU A 355 -3.05 12.04 7.09
N LEU A 356 -2.91 12.46 8.36
CA LEU A 356 -3.69 13.56 8.93
C LEU A 356 -3.35 14.90 8.27
N ILE A 357 -2.07 15.19 8.04
CA ILE A 357 -1.62 16.43 7.39
C ILE A 357 -2.05 16.45 5.92
N GLY A 358 -1.85 15.35 5.18
CA GLY A 358 -2.28 15.22 3.78
C GLY A 358 -3.80 15.31 3.63
N GLY A 359 -4.55 14.55 4.43
CA GLY A 359 -6.02 14.63 4.46
C GLY A 359 -6.53 16.02 4.87
N GLY A 360 -5.86 16.67 5.83
CA GLY A 360 -6.12 18.05 6.24
C GLY A 360 -5.92 19.06 5.11
N ILE A 361 -4.81 18.99 4.38
CA ILE A 361 -4.53 19.86 3.22
C ILE A 361 -5.58 19.66 2.11
N LEU A 362 -6.00 18.41 1.87
CA LEU A 362 -7.06 18.08 0.90
C LEU A 362 -8.43 18.65 1.33
N CYS A 363 -8.78 18.57 2.62
CA CYS A 363 -10.00 19.17 3.17
C CYS A 363 -9.97 20.71 3.18
N CYS A 364 -8.82 21.32 3.50
CA CYS A 364 -8.64 22.77 3.52
C CYS A 364 -8.53 23.39 2.12
N SER A 365 -8.50 22.58 1.05
CA SER A 365 -8.54 23.03 -0.35
C SER A 365 -9.96 23.46 -0.78
N CYS A 366 -10.63 24.26 0.04
CA CYS A 366 -11.95 24.82 -0.25
C CYS A 366 -11.88 25.73 -1.50
N PRO A 367 -12.86 25.65 -2.42
CA PRO A 367 -12.99 26.64 -3.48
C PRO A 367 -13.37 27.99 -2.87
N PRO A 368 -12.93 29.13 -3.46
CA PRO A 368 -13.47 30.42 -3.08
C PRO A 368 -14.97 30.44 -3.34
N GLN A 369 -15.75 30.84 -2.34
CA GLN A 369 -17.17 31.10 -2.50
C GLN A 369 -17.33 32.33 -3.40
N GLU A 370 -18.14 32.23 -4.45
CA GLU A 370 -18.46 33.39 -5.29
C GLU A 370 -19.12 34.47 -4.41
N GLU A 371 -18.51 35.65 -4.36
CA GLU A 371 -19.11 36.81 -3.71
C GLU A 371 -20.38 37.18 -4.48
N ASN A 372 -21.54 37.19 -3.82
CA ASN A 372 -22.83 37.53 -4.45
C ASN A 372 -22.94 39.04 -4.74
N ARG A 373 -22.17 39.50 -5.73
CA ARG A 373 -22.31 40.77 -6.46
C ARG A 373 -22.18 40.42 -7.95
N TYR A 374 -23.12 40.76 -8.83
CA TYR A 374 -24.11 41.82 -8.76
C TYR A 374 -25.55 41.32 -8.96
N GLY A 375 -26.44 41.68 -8.03
CA GLY A 375 -27.80 42.08 -8.43
C GLY A 375 -27.76 43.53 -8.95
N PRO A 376 -28.66 43.94 -9.87
CA PRO A 376 -28.76 45.34 -10.27
C PRO A 376 -29.14 46.23 -9.07
N PRO A 377 -28.66 47.49 -9.01
CA PRO A 377 -28.81 48.32 -7.82
C PRO A 377 -30.28 48.60 -7.50
N SER A 378 -30.72 48.17 -6.32
CA SER A 378 -32.06 48.43 -5.81
C SER A 378 -32.28 49.92 -5.58
N ARG A 379 -33.16 50.49 -6.40
CA ARG A 379 -33.60 51.90 -6.44
C ARG A 379 -33.63 52.58 -5.07
N MET A 380 -32.61 53.39 -4.78
CA MET A 380 -32.46 54.10 -3.50
C MET A 380 -33.43 55.28 -3.40
N VAL A 381 -34.63 55.04 -2.87
CA VAL A 381 -35.64 56.08 -2.64
C VAL A 381 -35.34 56.80 -1.32
N TYR A 382 -34.61 57.91 -1.39
CA TYR A 382 -34.47 58.83 -0.25
C TYR A 382 -35.80 59.52 0.03
N SER A 383 -36.40 59.22 1.19
CA SER A 383 -37.55 59.94 1.73
C SER A 383 -37.10 61.29 2.31
N VAL A 384 -36.92 62.29 1.43
CA VAL A 384 -36.59 63.66 1.85
C VAL A 384 -37.79 64.30 2.52
N ALA A 385 -37.73 64.47 3.84
CA ALA A 385 -38.70 65.27 4.58
C ALA A 385 -38.54 66.75 4.17
N ARG A 386 -39.58 67.32 3.53
CA ARG A 386 -39.53 68.66 2.96
C ARG A 386 -40.34 69.64 3.81
N SER A 387 -39.65 70.39 4.67
CA SER A 387 -40.22 71.59 5.29
C SER A 387 -40.39 72.71 4.25
N VAL A 388 -41.42 73.53 4.46
CA VAL A 388 -41.89 74.65 3.63
C VAL A 388 -42.27 75.73 4.66
N PRO A 389 -41.88 77.02 4.54
CA PRO A 389 -42.28 77.92 3.43
C PRO A 389 -41.24 79.04 3.10
N PRO A 390 -41.58 80.18 2.45
CA PRO A 390 -42.41 80.43 1.24
C PRO A 390 -41.67 81.28 0.16
N ILE A 391 -42.44 81.81 -0.83
CA ILE A 391 -42.29 83.11 -1.56
C ILE A 391 -41.97 83.06 -3.09
N SER A 392 -42.74 83.88 -3.83
CA SER A 392 -42.57 84.50 -5.17
C SER A 392 -42.43 83.65 -6.46
N PHE A 393 -43.42 83.86 -7.37
CA PHE A 393 -43.31 84.37 -8.77
C PHE A 393 -42.24 83.81 -9.75
N ASP A 394 -42.48 83.64 -11.06
CA ASP A 394 -43.70 83.72 -11.92
C ASP A 394 -43.38 83.22 -13.36
N LYS A 395 -44.42 82.99 -14.18
CA LYS A 395 -44.47 83.04 -15.67
C LYS A 395 -43.62 82.10 -16.56
N ARG A 396 -44.40 81.44 -17.45
CA ARG A 396 -44.20 81.28 -18.92
C ARG A 396 -43.20 80.25 -19.45
N ASP A 397 -43.76 79.17 -20.00
CA ASP A 397 -43.88 78.93 -21.45
C ASP A 397 -42.92 79.68 -22.39
N TYR A 398 -42.27 78.96 -23.32
CA TYR A 398 -42.52 79.15 -24.76
C TYR A 398 -41.90 78.03 -25.60
N VAL A 399 -42.73 77.47 -26.49
CA VAL A 399 -42.43 76.62 -27.67
C VAL A 399 -41.62 75.34 -27.41
#